data_AF-A0A3N5M9J2-F1
#
_entry.id   AF-A0A3N5M9J2-F1
#
_cell.length_a   1.000
_cell.length_b   1.000
_cell.length_c   1.000
_cell.angle_alpha   90.00
_cell.angle_beta   90.00
_cell.angle_gamma   90.00
#
_symmetry.space_group_name_H-M   'P 1'
#
loop_
_entity.id
_entity.type
_entity.pdbx_description
1 polymer ?
#
loop_
_entity_poly.entity_id
_entity_poly.type
_entity_poly.pdbx_seq_one_letter_code
_entity_poly.pdbx_strand_id
1 'polypeptide(L)' 'MHGIEAEEAEEVFAVAPLFRKSKRGHYAAFGRTLSGRLLVVIFETRGRGCVRVITGWDMNTAERRYYQRLRER' A
#
# COMPACT_ATOMS: atom_id res chain seq x y z
N MET A 1 10.88 -5.10 -11.88
CA MET A 1 10.49 -3.77 -11.38
C MET A 1 9.11 -3.52 -11.95
N HIS A 2 8.05 -3.65 -11.15
CA HIS A 2 6.70 -3.37 -11.65
C HIS A 2 6.42 -1.90 -11.36
N GLY A 3 6.27 -1.13 -12.44
CA GLY A 3 5.99 0.30 -12.40
C GLY A 3 4.61 0.51 -11.80
N ILE A 4 4.59 0.91 -10.53
CA ILE A 4 3.45 1.58 -9.94
C ILE A 4 3.71 3.06 -10.16
N GLU A 5 2.80 3.71 -10.86
CA GLU A 5 2.85 5.15 -11.08
C GLU A 5 2.58 5.89 -9.77
N ALA A 6 3.10 7.11 -9.63
CA ALA A 6 2.98 7.88 -8.40
C ALA A 6 1.52 8.09 -7.99
N GLU A 7 0.64 8.28 -8.98
CA GLU A 7 -0.80 8.45 -8.80
C GLU A 7 -1.47 7.20 -8.22
N GLU A 8 -1.09 6.00 -8.68
CA GLU A 8 -1.64 4.74 -8.14
C GLU A 8 -1.24 4.53 -6.68
N ALA A 9 -0.06 5.01 -6.29
CA ALA A 9 0.36 4.98 -4.90
C ALA A 9 -0.41 5.99 -4.04
N GLU A 10 -0.64 7.22 -4.54
CA GLU A 10 -1.46 8.23 -3.87
C GLU A 10 -2.90 7.73 -3.62
N GLU A 11 -3.51 7.04 -4.58
CA GLU A 11 -4.83 6.43 -4.42
C GLU A 11 -4.87 5.41 -3.26
N VAL A 12 -3.82 4.59 -3.10
CA VAL A 12 -3.72 3.62 -2.00
C VAL A 12 -3.66 4.32 -0.64
N PHE A 13 -3.02 5.48 -0.54
CA PHE A 13 -2.98 6.28 0.69
C PHE A 13 -4.31 6.97 1.01
N ALA A 14 -5.10 7.34 -0.01
CA ALA A 14 -6.31 8.14 0.15
C ALA A 14 -7.56 7.33 0.58
N VAL A 15 -7.66 6.04 0.21
CA VAL A 15 -8.95 5.34 0.23
C VAL A 15 -9.24 4.54 1.52
N ALA A 16 -8.24 3.98 2.20
CA ALA A 16 -8.29 3.39 3.56
C ALA A 16 -7.06 2.47 3.75
N PRO A 17 -5.84 3.02 3.77
CA PRO A 17 -4.64 2.20 3.83
C PRO A 17 -4.55 1.48 5.17
N LEU A 18 -4.51 0.15 5.12
CA LEU A 18 -4.02 -0.60 6.26
C LEU A 18 -2.51 -0.44 6.33
N PHE A 19 -2.04 0.37 7.29
CA PHE A 19 -0.63 0.60 7.48
C PHE A 19 -0.01 -0.50 8.34
N ARG A 20 0.97 -1.20 7.78
CA ARG A 20 1.83 -2.10 8.55
C ARG A 20 3.24 -1.55 8.61
N LYS A 21 3.72 -1.31 9.82
CA LYS A 21 5.12 -0.94 10.05
C LYS A 21 5.99 -2.18 9.84
N SER A 22 6.93 -2.09 8.91
CA SER A 22 7.98 -3.10 8.74
C SER A 22 9.17 -2.77 9.65
N LYS A 23 10.10 -3.73 9.82
CA LYS A 23 11.36 -3.48 10.53
C LYS A 23 12.21 -2.51 9.68
N ARG A 24 12.86 -1.54 10.34
CA ARG A 24 13.74 -0.49 9.75
C ARG A 24 13.06 0.64 8.97
N GLY A 25 11.99 1.25 9.51
CA GLY A 25 11.48 2.54 9.01
C GLY A 25 10.73 2.50 7.67
N HIS A 26 10.53 1.31 7.11
CA HIS A 26 9.70 1.09 5.93
C HIS A 26 8.28 0.73 6.37
N TYR A 27 7.31 1.17 5.59
CA TYR A 27 5.89 0.96 5.81
C TYR A 27 5.29 0.26 4.59
N ALA A 28 4.28 -0.58 4.82
CA ALA A 28 3.47 -1.18 3.78
C ALA A 28 2.05 -0.62 3.89
N ALA A 29 1.51 -0.14 2.77
CA ALA A 29 0.11 0.20 2.60
C ALA A 29 -0.56 -0.85 1.73
N PHE A 30 -1.71 -1.35 2.20
CA PHE A 30 -2.57 -2.26 1.46
C PHE A 30 -3.81 -1.48 1.04
N GLY A 31 -4.14 -1.48 -0.25
CA GLY A 31 -5.25 -0.71 -0.77
C GLY A 31 -5.88 -1.30 -2.01
N ARG A 32 -7.05 -0.76 -2.36
CA ARG A 32 -7.75 -1.04 -3.62
C ARG A 32 -7.67 0.23 -4.49
N THR A 33 -7.25 0.09 -5.74
CA THR A 33 -7.28 1.19 -6.73
C THR A 33 -8.71 1.49 -7.19
N LEU A 34 -8.93 2.61 -7.87
CA LEU A 34 -10.24 2.92 -8.49
C LEU A 34 -10.68 1.85 -9.52
N SER A 35 -9.72 1.29 -10.25
CA SER A 35 -9.95 0.16 -11.17
C SER A 35 -10.24 -1.17 -10.47
N GLY A 36 -10.09 -1.22 -9.15
CA GLY A 36 -10.42 -2.35 -8.32
C GLY A 36 -9.29 -3.36 -8.11
N ARG A 37 -8.06 -3.06 -8.56
CA ARG A 37 -6.87 -3.87 -8.26
C ARG A 37 -6.53 -3.75 -6.78
N LEU A 38 -5.99 -4.83 -6.22
CA LEU A 38 -5.52 -4.88 -4.84
C LEU A 38 -4.01 -4.82 -4.84
N LEU A 39 -3.44 -3.74 -4.30
CA LEU A 39 -2.01 -3.46 -4.36
C LEU A 39 -1.39 -3.40 -2.96
N VAL A 40 -0.15 -3.86 -2.87
CA VAL A 40 0.75 -3.56 -1.74
C VAL A 40 1.75 -2.51 -2.20
N VAL A 41 1.86 -1.42 -1.44
CA VAL A 41 2.81 -0.33 -1.69
C VAL A 41 3.76 -0.22 -0.51
N ILE A 42 5.06 -0.31 -0.76
CA ILE A 42 6.11 -0.07 0.22
C ILE A 42 6.59 1.36 0.10
N PHE A 43 6.61 2.06 1.22
CA PHE A 43 6.99 3.45 1.29
C PHE A 43 7.78 3.75 2.57
N GLU A 44 8.44 4.89 2.58
CA GLU A 44 9.07 5.46 3.76
C GLU A 44 8.50 6.85 4.04
N THR A 45 8.51 7.27 5.31
CA THR A 45 8.11 8.63 5.68
C THR A 45 9.35 9.53 5.69
N ARG A 46 9.26 10.69 5.04
CA ARG A 46 10.34 11.70 5.01
C ARG A 46 10.12 12.83 6.03
N GLY A 47 9.10 12.70 6.87
CA GLY A 47 8.66 13.74 7.81
C GLY A 47 7.73 14.76 7.14
N ARG A 48 7.10 15.64 7.94
CA ARG A 48 6.17 16.70 7.48
C ARG A 48 4.97 16.20 6.64
N GLY A 49 4.54 14.96 6.86
CA GLY A 49 3.44 14.37 6.10
C GLY A 49 3.83 13.89 4.69
N CYS A 50 5.11 13.99 4.31
CA CYS A 50 5.58 13.50 3.02
C CYS A 50 5.98 12.01 3.11
N VAL A 51 5.59 11.26 2.09
CA VAL A 51 5.97 9.85 1.90
C VAL A 51 6.73 9.69 0.59
N ARG A 52 7.69 8.77 0.56
CA ARG A 52 8.35 8.33 -0.68
C ARG A 52 7.99 6.88 -0.93
N VAL A 53 7.39 6.61 -2.08
CA VAL A 53 7.12 5.26 -2.55
C VAL A 53 8.44 4.64 -3.01
N ILE A 54 8.68 3.41 -2.58
CA ILE A 54 9.90 2.66 -2.89
C ILE A 54 9.58 1.62 -3.96
N THR A 55 8.48 0.89 -3.79
CA THR A 55 8.04 -0.17 -4.71
C THR A 55 6.60 -0.57 -4.41
N GLY A 56 5.97 -1.33 -5.29
CA GLY A 56 4.76 -2.08 -4.96
C GLY A 56 4.40 -3.11 -6.03
N TRP A 57 3.35 -3.89 -5.75
CA TRP A 57 2.91 -5.01 -6.57
C TRP A 57 1.44 -5.37 -6.34
N ASP A 58 0.86 -6.15 -7.24
CA ASP A 58 -0.45 -6.77 -7.04
C ASP A 58 -0.40 -7.78 -5.90
N MET A 59 -1.35 -7.67 -4.97
CA MET A 59 -1.47 -8.60 -3.86
C MET A 59 -1.63 -10.04 -4.37
N ASN A 60 -0.82 -10.94 -3.82
CA ASN A 60 -0.99 -12.38 -3.99
C ASN A 60 -2.19 -12.89 -3.17
N THR A 61 -2.57 -14.16 -3.37
CA THR A 61 -3.74 -14.76 -2.71
C THR A 61 -3.71 -14.66 -1.17
N ALA A 62 -2.54 -14.78 -0.55
CA ALA A 62 -2.39 -14.69 0.90
C ALA A 62 -2.55 -13.25 1.39
N GLU A 63 -1.95 -12.27 0.70
CA GLU A 63 -2.05 -10.84 0.99
C GLU A 63 -3.49 -10.34 0.82
N ARG A 64 -4.20 -10.79 -0.23
CA ARG A 64 -5.62 -10.47 -0.44
C ARG A 64 -6.49 -10.95 0.72
N ARG A 65 -6.30 -12.20 1.16
CA ARG A 65 -7.03 -12.75 2.32
C ARG A 65 -6.72 -11.99 3.60
N TYR A 66 -5.45 -11.61 3.81
CA TYR A 66 -5.04 -10.79 4.96
C TYR A 66 -5.71 -9.41 4.94
N TYR A 67 -5.69 -8.73 3.80
CA TYR A 67 -6.31 -7.42 3.61
C TYR A 67 -7.84 -7.46 3.81
N GLN A 68 -8.52 -8.47 3.26
CA GLN A 68 -9.96 -8.66 3.42
C GLN A 68 -10.36 -8.85 4.89
N ARG A 69 -9.67 -9.75 5.61
CA ARG A 69 -9.94 -10.01 7.04
C ARG A 69 -9.81 -8.78 7.92
N LEU A 70 -8.92 -7.85 7.57
CA LEU A 70 -8.71 -6.64 8.34
C LEU A 70 -9.68 -5.53 7.97
N ARG A 71 -10.19 -5.51 6.73
CA ARG A 71 -11.22 -4.56 6.29
C ARG A 71 -12.62 -4.89 6.80
N GLU A 72 -12.89 -6.15 7.10
CA GLU A 72 -14.18 -6.61 7.65
C GLU A 72 -14.32 -6.37 9.17
N ARG A 73 -13.42 -5.58 9.76
CA ARG A 73 -13.37 -5.26 11.19
C ARG A 73 -13.55 -3.77 11.41
#